data_AF-A0A803QLR4-F1
#
_entry.id   AF-A0A803QLR4-F1
#
_cell.length_a   1.000
_cell.length_b   1.000
_cell.length_c   1.000
_cell.angle_alpha   90.00
_cell.angle_beta   90.00
_cell.angle_gamma   90.00
#
_symmetry.space_group_name_H-M   'P 1'
#
loop_
_entity.id
_entity.type
_entity.pdbx_description
1 polymer ?
#
loop_
_entity_poly.entity_id
_entity_poly.type
_entity_poly.pdbx_seq_one_letter_code
_entity_poly.pdbx_strand_id
1 'polypeptide(L)'
;MGVEFEVVFNLDTATRTLYRNLIADLRRRLSERITHGRPTLPLQAEPPTRFFDLVLQTSDHSVRFRFRIDNLYLIGYQMETGEWLEFQNDSNPLTHFIPNSTFLNFNGSYRSLAKASKRNTRETRVGFYNIGISTNRLATSTVGEVRAACLVVVIIMISESIRLLPVQDYVSDQNFENRPRIPPVDYIRGGNADREGLVEEWLLSLIRNWGSLSEAVFQSDNNPETPLPVLRTNEIRIPPNNSEIRMIAHIIEIMGILLRFCIDKQSGPGPRDGGKCFVEGVPLLEVFSVRIDNIDGEDPGELYGTIIADDGLNTQHIYNRTRSRPETVRPYGNAALTGPGEAILATGSVNIKLLLTDKDIISPDDEIVNGEISWDYYTNTNKYDKLISEKVGGKYGGATVNYAVLRNAVAARITINLEEKQASANQKMSTCMSCLGRT
;
A
#
# COMPACT_ATOMS: atom_id res chain seq x y z
N MET A 1 -19.51 -14.36 -9.54
CA MET A 1 -18.57 -14.17 -8.42
C MET A 1 -18.76 -15.34 -7.47
N GLY A 2 -17.71 -16.11 -7.21
CA GLY A 2 -17.79 -17.34 -6.42
C GLY A 2 -17.03 -17.20 -5.11
N VAL A 3 -17.71 -17.46 -3.99
CA VAL A 3 -17.02 -17.79 -2.73
C VAL A 3 -16.58 -19.24 -2.85
N GLU A 4 -15.27 -19.50 -2.85
CA GLU A 4 -14.72 -20.84 -3.07
C GLU A 4 -14.77 -21.70 -1.82
N PHE A 5 -14.61 -21.08 -0.65
CA PHE A 5 -14.72 -21.74 0.63
C PHE A 5 -15.07 -20.74 1.74
N GLU A 6 -15.61 -21.29 2.83
CA GLU A 6 -15.82 -20.59 4.09
C GLU A 6 -15.03 -21.30 5.20
N VAL A 7 -14.44 -20.52 6.11
CA VAL A 7 -13.80 -21.03 7.34
C VAL A 7 -14.45 -20.38 8.54
N VAL A 8 -14.75 -21.16 9.58
CA VAL A 8 -15.26 -20.66 10.85
C VAL A 8 -14.16 -20.74 11.91
N PHE A 9 -13.95 -19.66 12.65
CA PHE A 9 -13.00 -19.60 13.75
C PHE A 9 -13.68 -19.11 15.03
N ASN A 10 -13.87 -20.03 15.98
CA ASN A 10 -14.45 -19.73 17.28
C ASN A 10 -13.37 -19.16 18.20
N LEU A 11 -13.55 -17.92 18.63
CA LEU A 11 -12.64 -17.15 19.49
C LEU A 11 -12.72 -17.56 20.96
N ASP A 12 -13.84 -18.12 21.43
CA ASP A 12 -13.98 -18.55 22.83
C ASP A 12 -13.07 -19.74 23.16
N THR A 13 -12.87 -20.62 22.17
CA THR A 13 -12.00 -21.78 22.25
C THR A 13 -10.62 -21.54 21.64
N ALA A 14 -10.40 -20.35 21.05
CA ALA A 14 -9.18 -20.07 20.33
C ALA A 14 -7.96 -20.06 21.27
N THR A 15 -6.89 -20.68 20.79
CA THR A 15 -5.57 -20.69 21.42
C THR A 15 -4.54 -20.20 20.42
N ARG A 16 -3.34 -19.84 20.90
CA ARG A 16 -2.18 -19.57 20.03
C ARG A 16 -2.01 -20.63 18.94
N THR A 17 -2.09 -21.91 19.32
CA THR A 17 -1.95 -23.04 18.39
C THR A 17 -3.07 -23.07 17.37
N LEU A 18 -4.33 -22.91 17.79
CA LEU A 18 -5.47 -22.92 16.86
C LEU A 18 -5.43 -21.73 15.89
N TYR A 19 -5.00 -20.56 16.35
CA TYR A 19 -4.80 -19.41 15.48
C TYR A 19 -3.69 -19.66 14.44
N ARG A 20 -2.53 -20.19 14.84
CA ARG A 20 -1.47 -20.57 13.88
C ARG A 20 -1.96 -21.61 12.87
N ASN A 21 -2.76 -22.57 13.32
CA ASN A 21 -3.36 -23.58 12.46
C ASN A 21 -4.36 -22.95 11.46
N LEU A 22 -5.18 -22.00 11.89
CA LEU A 22 -6.06 -21.24 10.99
C LEU A 22 -5.25 -20.55 9.89
N ILE A 23 -4.23 -19.78 10.26
CA ILE A 23 -3.41 -19.04 9.29
C ILE A 23 -2.69 -19.99 8.32
N ALA A 24 -2.14 -21.09 8.82
CA ALA A 24 -1.50 -22.11 7.99
C ALA A 24 -2.50 -22.80 7.04
N ASP A 25 -3.71 -23.11 7.52
CA ASP A 25 -4.76 -23.73 6.71
C ASP A 25 -5.24 -22.79 5.60
N LEU A 26 -5.41 -21.50 5.90
CA LEU A 26 -5.76 -20.50 4.91
C LEU A 26 -4.68 -20.41 3.82
N ARG A 27 -3.39 -20.29 4.18
CA ARG A 27 -2.29 -20.31 3.19
C ARG A 27 -2.33 -21.55 2.29
N ARG A 28 -2.61 -22.73 2.87
CA ARG A 28 -2.71 -23.99 2.13
C ARG A 28 -3.88 -23.99 1.15
N ARG A 29 -5.06 -23.49 1.55
CA ARG A 29 -6.25 -23.41 0.68
C ARG A 29 -6.11 -22.35 -0.42
N LEU A 30 -5.42 -21.26 -0.12
CA LEU A 30 -5.19 -20.13 -1.02
C LEU A 30 -4.03 -20.37 -2.01
N SER A 31 -3.20 -21.39 -1.76
CA SER A 31 -2.05 -21.71 -2.59
C SER A 31 -2.46 -22.24 -3.96
N GLU A 32 -2.09 -21.56 -5.03
CA GLU A 32 -2.23 -22.07 -6.40
C GLU A 32 -0.95 -22.74 -6.90
N ARG A 33 0.21 -22.19 -6.52
CA ARG A 33 1.54 -22.73 -6.88
C ARG A 33 2.50 -22.57 -5.72
N ILE A 34 3.64 -23.25 -5.81
CA ILE A 34 4.74 -23.14 -4.85
C ILE A 34 5.98 -22.64 -5.60
N THR A 35 6.64 -21.60 -5.07
CA THR A 35 8.00 -21.18 -5.47
C THR A 35 8.88 -21.12 -4.23
N HIS A 36 10.13 -21.56 -4.32
CA HIS A 36 11.07 -21.54 -3.20
C HIS A 36 10.53 -22.13 -1.88
N GLY A 37 9.69 -23.18 -1.98
CA GLY A 37 9.05 -23.80 -0.82
C GLY A 37 7.95 -22.97 -0.15
N ARG A 38 7.52 -21.86 -0.77
CA ARG A 38 6.45 -20.97 -0.30
C ARG A 38 5.24 -21.00 -1.22
N PRO A 39 4.01 -20.97 -0.66
CA PRO A 39 2.81 -20.90 -1.46
C PRO A 39 2.71 -19.54 -2.15
N THR A 40 1.98 -19.51 -3.25
CA THR A 40 1.70 -18.31 -4.05
C THR A 40 0.20 -18.22 -4.27
N LEU A 41 -0.34 -17.00 -4.23
CA LEU A 41 -1.74 -16.74 -4.55
C LEU A 41 -2.00 -16.96 -6.05
N PRO A 42 -3.28 -17.11 -6.44
CA PRO A 42 -3.70 -16.97 -7.81
C PRO A 42 -3.30 -15.64 -8.43
N LEU A 43 -3.37 -15.62 -9.75
CA LEU A 43 -3.22 -14.39 -10.51
C LEU A 43 -4.34 -13.41 -10.21
N GLN A 44 -3.95 -12.16 -9.99
CA GLN A 44 -4.91 -11.08 -9.80
C GLN A 44 -5.78 -10.87 -11.03
N ALA A 45 -7.08 -10.75 -10.78
CA ALA A 45 -8.09 -10.50 -11.80
C ALA A 45 -8.81 -9.18 -11.50
N GLU A 46 -9.00 -8.37 -12.53
CA GLU A 46 -9.78 -7.13 -12.45
C GLU A 46 -10.88 -7.15 -13.53
N PRO A 47 -12.18 -7.18 -13.15
CA PRO A 47 -12.69 -7.19 -11.78
C PRO A 47 -12.42 -8.53 -11.04
N PRO A 48 -12.34 -8.54 -9.71
CA PRO A 48 -12.18 -9.76 -8.93
C PRO A 48 -13.38 -10.69 -9.08
N THR A 49 -13.13 -11.98 -9.24
CA THR A 49 -14.17 -12.99 -9.46
C THR A 49 -14.18 -14.10 -8.41
N ARG A 50 -13.11 -14.23 -7.61
CA ARG A 50 -12.83 -15.33 -6.69
C ARG A 50 -12.64 -14.79 -5.26
N PHE A 51 -13.42 -15.33 -4.33
CA PHE A 51 -13.45 -14.87 -2.94
C PHE A 51 -13.42 -16.05 -1.97
N PHE A 52 -13.05 -15.79 -0.72
CA PHE A 52 -13.30 -16.70 0.39
C PHE A 52 -13.91 -15.95 1.56
N ASP A 53 -14.70 -16.66 2.36
CA ASP A 53 -15.33 -16.10 3.55
C ASP A 53 -14.66 -16.65 4.82
N LEU A 54 -14.45 -15.78 5.82
CA LEU A 54 -14.01 -16.16 7.17
C LEU A 54 -15.06 -15.69 8.16
N VAL A 55 -15.57 -16.60 8.98
CA VAL A 55 -16.51 -16.31 10.04
C VAL A 55 -15.76 -16.29 11.37
N LEU A 56 -15.70 -15.13 12.03
CA LEU A 56 -15.25 -15.03 13.40
C LEU A 56 -16.45 -15.14 14.33
N GLN A 57 -16.35 -15.99 15.34
CA GLN A 57 -17.45 -16.26 16.27
C GLN A 57 -16.97 -16.11 17.72
N THR A 58 -17.73 -15.41 18.53
CA THR A 58 -17.63 -15.40 20.00
C THR A 58 -18.88 -16.06 20.59
N SER A 59 -18.96 -16.16 21.91
CA SER A 59 -20.14 -16.70 22.59
C SER A 59 -21.41 -15.92 22.26
N ASP A 60 -21.25 -14.63 21.96
CA ASP A 60 -22.35 -13.67 21.89
C ASP A 60 -22.66 -13.26 20.44
N HIS A 61 -21.67 -13.31 19.55
CA HIS A 61 -21.78 -12.71 18.22
C HIS A 61 -21.02 -13.50 17.14
N SER A 62 -21.43 -13.31 15.89
CA SER A 62 -20.73 -13.83 14.73
C SER A 62 -20.67 -12.79 13.61
N VAL A 63 -19.52 -12.72 12.93
CA VAL A 63 -19.29 -11.82 11.80
C VAL A 63 -18.62 -12.59 10.67
N ARG A 64 -19.19 -12.49 9.46
CA ARG A 64 -18.62 -13.09 8.25
C ARG A 64 -17.86 -12.03 7.47
N PHE A 65 -16.61 -12.29 7.12
CA PHE A 65 -15.75 -11.40 6.36
C PHE A 65 -15.51 -11.98 4.97
N ARG A 66 -15.52 -11.15 3.94
CA ARG A 66 -15.25 -11.58 2.55
C ARG A 66 -13.92 -11.03 2.06
N PHE A 67 -13.04 -11.93 1.64
CA PHE A 67 -11.72 -11.61 1.15
C PHE A 67 -11.55 -12.02 -0.30
N ARG A 68 -10.74 -11.25 -1.03
CA ARG A 68 -10.21 -11.66 -2.34
C ARG A 68 -9.19 -12.77 -2.17
N ILE A 69 -9.28 -13.80 -3.00
CA ILE A 69 -8.31 -14.92 -2.99
C ILE A 69 -6.97 -14.49 -3.62
N ASP A 70 -6.98 -13.59 -4.58
CA ASP A 70 -5.81 -13.24 -5.40
C ASP A 70 -4.84 -12.25 -4.75
N ASN A 71 -5.29 -11.46 -3.76
CA ASN A 71 -4.45 -10.50 -3.03
C ASN A 71 -4.75 -10.38 -1.52
N LEU A 72 -5.71 -11.14 -0.98
CA LEU A 72 -6.09 -11.15 0.44
C LEU A 72 -6.69 -9.84 0.95
N TYR A 73 -7.19 -9.00 0.05
CA TYR A 73 -7.86 -7.77 0.43
C TYR A 73 -9.22 -8.12 1.02
N LEU A 74 -9.51 -7.58 2.21
CA LEU A 74 -10.85 -7.60 2.77
C LEU A 74 -11.71 -6.65 1.92
N ILE A 75 -12.86 -7.13 1.44
CA ILE A 75 -13.78 -6.37 0.59
C ILE A 75 -14.96 -5.84 1.38
N GLY A 76 -15.39 -6.60 2.39
CA GLY A 76 -16.53 -6.26 3.21
C GLY A 76 -16.81 -7.34 4.24
N TYR A 77 -17.85 -7.12 5.03
CA TYR A 77 -18.28 -8.07 6.04
C TYR A 77 -19.80 -8.06 6.21
N GLN A 78 -20.36 -9.18 6.64
CA GLN A 78 -21.76 -9.33 6.98
C GLN A 78 -21.93 -9.16 8.48
N MET A 79 -22.81 -8.23 8.86
CA MET A 79 -23.27 -8.07 10.24
C MET A 79 -24.12 -9.27 10.67
N GLU A 80 -24.37 -9.40 11.97
CA GLU A 80 -25.24 -10.44 12.51
C GLU A 80 -26.70 -10.28 12.05
N THR A 81 -27.11 -9.06 11.70
CA THR A 81 -28.41 -8.74 11.09
C THR A 81 -28.56 -9.32 9.67
N GLY A 82 -27.48 -9.84 9.08
CA GLY A 82 -27.45 -10.32 7.70
C GLY A 82 -27.11 -9.23 6.67
N GLU A 83 -27.00 -7.96 7.09
CA GLU A 83 -26.59 -6.85 6.21
C GLU A 83 -25.13 -6.99 5.80
N TRP A 84 -24.86 -6.95 4.50
CA TRP A 84 -23.50 -6.87 3.97
C TRP A 84 -23.05 -5.42 3.91
N LEU A 85 -21.87 -5.16 4.47
CA LEU A 85 -21.19 -3.88 4.38
C LEU A 85 -19.94 -4.05 3.53
N GLU A 86 -19.75 -3.14 2.59
CA GLU A 86 -18.65 -3.17 1.62
C GLU A 86 -17.79 -1.92 1.73
N PHE A 87 -16.48 -2.05 1.56
CA PHE A 87 -15.62 -0.89 1.42
C PHE A 87 -16.03 -0.05 0.21
N GLN A 88 -15.98 1.28 0.37
CA GLN A 88 -16.30 2.21 -0.71
C GLN A 88 -15.38 1.98 -1.92
N ASN A 89 -15.98 1.96 -3.11
CA ASN A 89 -15.29 2.11 -4.37
C ASN A 89 -15.35 3.59 -4.78
N ASP A 90 -14.21 4.29 -4.68
CA ASP A 90 -14.16 5.75 -4.83
C ASP A 90 -14.40 6.23 -6.27
N SER A 91 -14.25 5.36 -7.28
CA SER A 91 -14.38 5.78 -8.68
C SER A 91 -15.62 5.27 -9.40
N ASN A 92 -16.33 4.32 -8.81
CA ASN A 92 -17.68 3.98 -9.25
C ASN A 92 -18.55 3.59 -8.06
N PRO A 93 -19.26 4.56 -7.45
CA PRO A 93 -20.07 4.34 -6.26
C PRO A 93 -21.33 3.50 -6.52
N LEU A 94 -21.53 2.99 -7.74
CA LEU A 94 -22.65 2.10 -8.10
C LEU A 94 -22.22 0.64 -8.31
N THR A 95 -20.92 0.34 -8.38
CA THR A 95 -20.47 -1.04 -8.63
C THR A 95 -20.05 -1.71 -7.33
N HIS A 96 -20.82 -2.71 -6.94
CA HIS A 96 -20.58 -3.55 -5.77
C HIS A 96 -19.88 -4.85 -6.16
N PHE A 97 -18.86 -5.23 -5.40
CA PHE A 97 -18.30 -6.59 -5.41
C PHE A 97 -19.17 -7.57 -4.62
N ILE A 98 -19.91 -7.08 -3.62
CA ILE A 98 -20.84 -7.87 -2.82
C ILE A 98 -22.28 -7.48 -3.20
N PRO A 99 -23.06 -8.38 -3.83
CA PRO A 99 -24.43 -8.08 -4.21
C PRO A 99 -25.27 -7.61 -3.02
N ASN A 100 -26.04 -6.53 -3.21
CA ASN A 100 -26.93 -5.92 -2.21
C ASN A 100 -26.22 -5.46 -0.92
N SER A 101 -24.92 -5.13 -0.98
CA SER A 101 -24.20 -4.55 0.14
C SER A 101 -24.47 -3.04 0.28
N THR A 102 -24.24 -2.51 1.48
CA THR A 102 -24.20 -1.07 1.76
C THR A 102 -22.75 -0.63 1.88
N PHE A 103 -22.36 0.49 1.25
CA PHE A 103 -21.00 1.00 1.40
C PHE A 103 -20.73 1.57 2.79
N LEU A 104 -19.52 1.33 3.29
CA LEU A 104 -19.01 1.82 4.57
C LEU A 104 -18.67 3.32 4.57
N ASN A 105 -18.69 3.99 3.41
CA ASN A 105 -18.24 5.38 3.18
C ASN A 105 -16.74 5.61 3.46
N PHE A 106 -15.95 4.53 3.51
CA PHE A 106 -14.49 4.52 3.48
C PHE A 106 -14.03 3.24 2.80
N ASN A 107 -12.82 3.24 2.24
CA ASN A 107 -12.26 2.10 1.53
C ASN A 107 -11.33 1.26 2.45
N GLY A 108 -10.79 0.16 1.92
CA GLY A 108 -10.01 -0.81 2.71
C GLY A 108 -8.54 -0.44 2.93
N SER A 109 -8.08 0.73 2.48
CA SER A 109 -6.69 1.15 2.69
C SER A 109 -6.43 1.59 4.13
N TYR A 110 -5.21 1.34 4.63
CA TYR A 110 -4.83 1.77 5.99
C TYR A 110 -5.03 3.27 6.22
N ARG A 111 -4.84 4.10 5.18
CA ARG A 111 -5.10 5.53 5.26
C ARG A 111 -6.59 5.85 5.41
N SER A 112 -7.44 5.28 4.56
CA SER A 112 -8.89 5.51 4.62
C SER A 112 -9.45 5.03 5.96
N LEU A 113 -8.97 3.87 6.43
CA LEU A 113 -9.27 3.34 7.75
C LEU A 113 -8.77 4.24 8.90
N ALA A 114 -7.54 4.75 8.82
CA ALA A 114 -6.99 5.67 9.83
C ALA A 114 -7.79 6.98 9.90
N LYS A 115 -8.15 7.53 8.74
CA LYS A 115 -9.01 8.73 8.63
C LYS A 115 -10.40 8.47 9.21
N ALA A 116 -11.04 7.37 8.82
CA ALA A 116 -12.38 7.01 9.28
C ALA A 116 -12.44 6.71 10.77
N SER A 117 -11.41 6.03 11.31
CA SER A 117 -11.28 5.72 12.74
C SER A 117 -10.76 6.87 13.60
N LYS A 118 -10.26 7.95 12.98
CA LYS A 118 -9.55 9.06 13.63
C LYS A 118 -8.38 8.59 14.51
N ARG A 119 -7.73 7.50 14.09
CA ARG A 119 -6.61 6.86 14.79
C ARG A 119 -5.52 6.50 13.82
N ASN A 120 -4.28 6.66 14.23
CA ASN A 120 -3.15 6.17 13.43
C ASN A 120 -3.12 4.63 13.51
N THR A 121 -2.75 3.95 12.42
CA THR A 121 -2.56 2.49 12.42
C THR A 121 -1.62 2.04 13.53
N ARG A 122 -0.59 2.83 13.87
CA ARG A 122 0.37 2.58 14.97
C ARG A 122 -0.26 2.61 16.37
N GLU A 123 -1.43 3.20 16.53
CA GLU A 123 -2.18 3.21 17.80
C GLU A 123 -3.03 1.94 17.97
N THR A 124 -3.10 1.10 16.94
CA THR A 124 -3.86 -0.14 16.96
C THR A 124 -3.14 -1.17 17.82
N ARG A 125 -3.90 -1.87 18.67
CA ARG A 125 -3.43 -3.04 19.40
C ARG A 125 -4.01 -4.31 18.79
N VAL A 126 -3.18 -5.34 18.66
CA VAL A 126 -3.53 -6.63 18.07
C VAL A 126 -3.27 -7.74 19.07
N GLY A 127 -4.20 -8.70 19.14
CA GLY A 127 -4.16 -9.80 20.09
C GLY A 127 -5.54 -10.42 20.31
N PHE A 128 -5.58 -11.44 21.16
CA PHE A 128 -6.78 -12.24 21.46
C PHE A 128 -7.99 -11.38 21.87
N TYR A 129 -7.82 -10.44 22.79
CA TYR A 129 -8.90 -9.58 23.28
C TYR A 129 -9.34 -8.58 22.21
N ASN A 130 -8.42 -7.95 21.49
CA ASN A 130 -8.76 -6.97 20.46
C ASN A 130 -9.51 -7.60 19.27
N ILE A 131 -9.20 -8.84 18.86
CA ILE A 131 -10.00 -9.52 17.82
C ILE A 131 -11.39 -9.92 18.31
N GLY A 132 -11.53 -10.33 19.57
CA GLY A 132 -12.83 -10.59 20.20
C GLY A 132 -13.70 -9.34 20.30
N ILE A 133 -13.14 -8.24 20.84
CA ILE A 133 -13.81 -6.94 20.91
C ILE A 133 -14.21 -6.46 19.52
N SER A 134 -13.32 -6.61 18.54
CA SER A 134 -13.59 -6.19 17.16
C SER A 134 -14.71 -7.00 16.54
N THR A 135 -14.74 -8.32 16.76
CA THR A 135 -15.83 -9.20 16.29
C THR A 135 -17.17 -8.77 16.89
N ASN A 136 -17.24 -8.61 18.21
CA ASN A 136 -18.48 -8.21 18.89
C ASN A 136 -18.98 -6.82 18.45
N ARG A 137 -18.07 -5.86 18.26
CA ARG A 137 -18.43 -4.51 17.79
C ARG A 137 -18.87 -4.51 16.33
N LEU A 138 -18.19 -5.24 15.46
CA LEU A 138 -18.54 -5.29 14.04
C LEU A 138 -19.90 -5.98 13.81
N ALA A 139 -20.27 -6.94 14.66
CA ALA A 139 -21.55 -7.64 14.57
C ALA A 139 -22.76 -6.71 14.64
N THR A 140 -22.68 -5.63 15.43
CA THR A 140 -23.84 -4.80 15.82
C THR A 140 -23.65 -3.30 15.62
N SER A 141 -22.42 -2.78 15.62
CA SER A 141 -22.19 -1.34 15.58
C SER A 141 -22.59 -0.75 14.23
N THR A 142 -23.20 0.43 14.28
CA THR A 142 -23.52 1.28 13.11
C THR A 142 -22.61 2.49 12.99
N VAL A 143 -21.62 2.62 13.89
CA VAL A 143 -20.74 3.79 13.94
C VAL A 143 -19.51 3.55 13.06
N GLY A 144 -19.37 4.33 11.99
CA GLY A 144 -18.28 4.20 11.02
C GLY A 144 -16.88 4.24 11.65
N GLU A 145 -16.66 5.14 12.61
CA GLU A 145 -15.39 5.26 13.35
C GLU A 145 -15.02 3.95 14.09
N VAL A 146 -16.00 3.32 14.73
CA VAL A 146 -15.82 2.05 15.44
C VAL A 146 -15.55 0.92 14.46
N ARG A 147 -16.31 0.86 13.36
CA ARG A 147 -16.14 -0.15 12.30
C ARG A 147 -14.73 -0.07 11.71
N ALA A 148 -14.28 1.12 11.33
CA ALA A 148 -12.94 1.33 10.77
C ALA A 148 -11.83 0.86 11.73
N ALA A 149 -11.90 1.24 13.01
CA ALA A 149 -10.90 0.81 14.01
C ALA A 149 -10.84 -0.72 14.17
N CYS A 150 -12.00 -1.38 14.21
CA CYS A 150 -12.10 -2.83 14.33
C CYS A 150 -11.64 -3.57 13.05
N LEU A 151 -11.89 -2.99 11.87
CA LEU A 151 -11.44 -3.58 10.60
C LEU A 151 -9.91 -3.56 10.45
N VAL A 152 -9.21 -2.55 10.97
CA VAL A 152 -7.74 -2.55 11.02
C VAL A 152 -7.21 -3.76 11.79
N VAL A 153 -7.81 -4.08 12.94
CA VAL A 153 -7.44 -5.26 13.76
C VAL A 153 -7.61 -6.54 12.95
N VAL A 154 -8.76 -6.72 12.30
CA VAL A 154 -9.07 -7.90 11.48
C VAL A 154 -8.08 -8.03 10.32
N ILE A 155 -7.81 -6.94 9.59
CA ILE A 155 -6.89 -6.96 8.45
C ILE A 155 -5.48 -7.37 8.89
N ILE A 156 -4.97 -6.80 9.98
CA ILE A 156 -3.62 -7.16 10.49
C ILE A 156 -3.59 -8.61 10.96
N MET A 157 -4.57 -9.03 11.78
CA MET A 157 -4.56 -10.37 12.38
C MET A 157 -4.95 -11.49 11.41
N ILE A 158 -5.57 -11.18 10.27
CA ILE A 158 -5.95 -12.17 9.26
C ILE A 158 -5.12 -11.98 7.99
N SER A 159 -5.33 -10.91 7.23
CA SER A 159 -4.66 -10.71 5.93
C SER A 159 -3.14 -10.65 6.10
N GLU A 160 -2.64 -9.80 7.00
CA GLU A 160 -1.19 -9.61 7.15
C GLU A 160 -0.49 -10.81 7.78
N SER A 161 -1.16 -11.49 8.72
CA SER A 161 -0.67 -12.75 9.28
C SER A 161 -0.65 -13.87 8.24
N ILE A 162 -1.59 -13.93 7.28
CA ILE A 162 -1.50 -14.88 6.14
C ILE A 162 -0.28 -14.54 5.27
N ARG A 163 -0.06 -13.25 4.97
CA ARG A 163 1.02 -12.77 4.09
C ARG A 163 2.42 -12.98 4.65
N LEU A 164 2.62 -12.70 5.94
CA LEU A 164 3.94 -12.53 6.54
C LEU A 164 4.06 -13.35 7.83
N LEU A 165 5.08 -14.21 7.88
CA LEU A 165 5.39 -15.02 9.06
C LEU A 165 5.74 -14.18 10.29
N PRO A 166 6.55 -13.10 10.21
CA PRO A 166 6.83 -12.26 11.37
C PRO A 166 5.58 -11.60 11.96
N VAL A 167 4.59 -11.25 11.12
CA VAL A 167 3.31 -10.69 11.59
C VAL A 167 2.49 -11.77 12.29
N GLN A 168 2.41 -12.98 11.72
CA GLN A 168 1.78 -14.12 12.39
C GLN A 168 2.45 -14.40 13.74
N ASP A 169 3.78 -14.47 13.80
CA ASP A 169 4.52 -14.78 15.02
C ASP A 169 4.35 -13.67 16.08
N TYR A 170 4.36 -12.40 15.68
CA TYR A 170 4.05 -11.29 16.57
C TYR A 170 2.65 -11.40 17.19
N VAL A 171 1.64 -11.67 16.36
CA VAL A 171 0.26 -11.84 16.83
C VAL A 171 0.17 -13.07 17.72
N SER A 172 0.60 -14.24 17.24
CA SER A 172 0.37 -15.51 17.91
C SER A 172 1.21 -15.69 19.17
N ASP A 173 2.48 -15.33 19.13
CA ASP A 173 3.45 -15.74 20.15
C ASP A 173 3.54 -14.73 21.28
N GLN A 174 3.29 -13.46 20.99
CA GLN A 174 3.38 -12.39 21.98
C GLN A 174 2.00 -11.95 22.48
N ASN A 175 0.96 -12.09 21.65
CA ASN A 175 -0.31 -11.39 21.86
C ASN A 175 -1.58 -12.26 21.78
N PHE A 176 -1.47 -13.54 21.40
CA PHE A 176 -2.62 -14.44 21.25
C PHE A 176 -2.68 -15.47 22.38
N GLU A 177 -2.65 -14.99 23.62
CA GLU A 177 -2.86 -15.82 24.81
C GLU A 177 -4.00 -15.26 25.67
N ASN A 178 -5.02 -16.09 25.89
CA ASN A 178 -6.05 -15.86 26.90
C ASN A 178 -5.49 -16.15 28.31
N ARG A 179 -4.44 -15.42 28.71
CA ARG A 179 -3.93 -15.45 30.07
C ARG A 179 -4.25 -14.13 30.76
N PRO A 180 -4.70 -14.14 32.02
CA PRO A 180 -4.58 -12.97 32.87
C PRO A 180 -3.10 -12.67 33.00
N ARG A 181 -2.57 -11.64 32.31
CA ARG A 181 -1.22 -11.16 32.61
C ARG A 181 -1.25 -10.65 34.05
N ILE A 182 -0.67 -11.42 34.98
CA ILE A 182 -0.47 -11.00 36.37
C ILE A 182 0.37 -9.70 36.30
N PRO A 183 -0.14 -8.57 36.79
CA PRO A 183 0.58 -7.31 36.66
C PRO A 183 1.88 -7.35 37.47
N PRO A 184 2.99 -6.78 36.98
CA PRO A 184 4.01 -6.25 37.86
C PRO A 184 3.33 -5.29 38.84
N VAL A 185 3.72 -5.34 40.11
CA VAL A 185 2.99 -4.78 41.26
C VAL A 185 2.72 -3.26 41.15
N ASP A 186 3.31 -2.55 40.18
CA ASP A 186 3.12 -1.12 39.96
C ASP A 186 2.70 -0.80 38.52
N TYR A 187 1.41 -0.89 38.17
CA TYR A 187 0.75 0.11 37.29
C TYR A 187 -0.78 -0.04 37.23
N ILE A 188 -1.46 1.09 37.39
CA ILE A 188 -2.92 1.26 37.47
C ILE A 188 -3.51 1.65 36.09
N ARG A 189 -4.76 1.19 35.83
CA ARG A 189 -5.72 1.53 34.74
C ARG A 189 -5.40 1.01 33.31
N GLY A 190 -6.05 -0.11 32.97
CA GLY A 190 -6.19 -0.61 31.59
C GLY A 190 -6.76 -2.03 31.59
N GLY A 191 -7.69 -2.33 30.67
CA GLY A 191 -8.21 -3.68 30.47
C GLY A 191 -7.18 -4.61 29.82
N ASN A 192 -7.48 -5.91 29.69
CA ASN A 192 -6.53 -6.85 29.07
C ASN A 192 -6.16 -6.46 27.61
N ALA A 193 -7.10 -5.85 26.88
CA ALA A 193 -6.88 -5.33 25.52
C ALA A 193 -5.82 -4.21 25.45
N ASP A 194 -5.66 -3.41 26.51
CA ASP A 194 -4.67 -2.32 26.56
C ASP A 194 -3.24 -2.83 26.76
N ARG A 195 -3.10 -4.13 27.09
CA ARG A 195 -1.81 -4.81 27.35
C ARG A 195 -1.34 -5.63 26.15
N GLU A 196 -2.15 -5.73 25.10
CA GLU A 196 -1.80 -6.44 23.86
C GLU A 196 -0.88 -5.60 22.97
N GLY A 197 -0.24 -6.27 22.02
CA GLY A 197 0.84 -5.75 21.20
C GLY A 197 0.40 -4.56 20.37
N LEU A 198 1.18 -3.47 20.47
CA LEU A 198 0.98 -2.29 19.66
C LEU A 198 1.52 -2.55 18.25
N VAL A 199 0.84 -2.07 17.21
CA VAL A 199 1.35 -2.20 15.85
C VAL A 199 2.61 -1.33 15.68
N GLU A 200 3.76 -1.99 15.69
CA GLU A 200 5.08 -1.37 15.61
C GLU A 200 5.50 -1.06 14.17
N GLU A 201 6.43 -0.11 14.00
CA GLU A 201 6.84 0.34 12.66
C GLU A 201 7.51 -0.76 11.83
N TRP A 202 8.23 -1.69 12.45
CA TRP A 202 8.86 -2.79 11.72
C TRP A 202 7.81 -3.73 11.08
N LEU A 203 6.66 -3.95 11.73
CA LEU A 203 5.53 -4.71 11.16
C LEU A 203 4.96 -3.97 9.96
N LEU A 204 4.70 -2.67 10.12
CA LEU A 204 4.18 -1.83 9.04
C LEU A 204 5.15 -1.81 7.86
N SER A 205 6.45 -1.73 8.10
CA SER A 205 7.48 -1.81 7.05
C SER A 205 7.41 -3.13 6.28
N LEU A 206 7.17 -4.27 6.94
CA LEU A 206 6.97 -5.54 6.25
C LEU A 206 5.68 -5.56 5.43
N ILE A 207 4.56 -5.15 6.04
CA ILE A 207 3.23 -5.10 5.42
C ILE A 207 3.27 -4.27 4.13
N ARG A 208 3.89 -3.08 4.19
CA ARG A 208 4.12 -2.18 3.04
C ARG A 208 4.81 -2.85 1.87
N ASN A 209 5.81 -3.66 2.17
CA ASN A 209 6.71 -4.21 1.17
C ASN A 209 6.28 -5.62 0.72
N TRP A 210 5.14 -6.18 1.17
CA TRP A 210 4.71 -7.53 0.79
C TRP A 210 4.67 -7.75 -0.74
N GLY A 211 4.19 -6.77 -1.50
CA GLY A 211 4.19 -6.81 -2.97
C GLY A 211 5.60 -6.85 -3.56
N SER A 212 6.45 -5.88 -3.20
CA SER A 212 7.84 -5.79 -3.68
C SER A 212 8.71 -6.97 -3.23
N LEU A 213 8.48 -7.50 -2.03
CA LEU A 213 9.15 -8.70 -1.51
C LEU A 213 8.71 -9.94 -2.32
N SER A 214 7.42 -10.07 -2.65
CA SER A 214 6.93 -11.15 -3.51
C SER A 214 7.58 -11.07 -4.90
N GLU A 215 7.63 -9.87 -5.47
CA GLU A 215 8.26 -9.60 -6.76
C GLU A 215 9.75 -10.00 -6.76
N ALA A 216 10.52 -9.59 -5.75
CA ALA A 216 11.93 -9.94 -5.63
C ALA A 216 12.18 -11.45 -5.75
N VAL A 217 11.33 -12.26 -5.09
CA VAL A 217 11.43 -13.72 -5.16
C VAL A 217 11.15 -14.23 -6.58
N PHE A 218 10.09 -13.76 -7.24
CA PHE A 218 9.80 -14.21 -8.60
C PHE A 218 10.80 -13.69 -9.65
N GLN A 219 11.39 -12.51 -9.46
CA GLN A 219 12.48 -12.05 -10.31
C GLN A 219 13.70 -12.96 -10.17
N SER A 220 14.00 -13.42 -8.95
CA SER A 220 15.12 -14.34 -8.71
C SER A 220 14.93 -15.73 -9.34
N ASP A 221 13.68 -16.21 -9.46
CA ASP A 221 13.35 -17.44 -10.21
C ASP A 221 13.74 -17.33 -11.69
N ASN A 222 13.58 -16.14 -12.28
CA ASN A 222 13.76 -15.91 -13.71
C ASN A 222 15.20 -15.48 -14.06
N ASN A 223 15.83 -14.70 -13.19
CA ASN A 223 17.19 -14.23 -13.37
C ASN A 223 17.91 -14.18 -12.01
N PRO A 224 18.61 -15.26 -11.62
CA PRO A 224 19.24 -15.39 -10.31
C PRO A 224 20.44 -14.44 -10.11
N GLU A 225 20.95 -13.84 -11.18
CA GLU A 225 22.02 -12.83 -11.12
C GLU A 225 21.48 -11.41 -10.92
N THR A 226 20.15 -11.22 -10.96
CA THR A 226 19.55 -9.90 -10.71
C THR A 226 19.87 -9.48 -9.27
N PRO A 227 20.48 -8.31 -9.06
CA PRO A 227 20.61 -7.74 -7.72
C PRO A 227 19.22 -7.69 -7.08
N LEU A 228 19.16 -7.82 -5.74
CA LEU A 228 17.90 -7.55 -5.05
C LEU A 228 17.32 -6.23 -5.57
N PRO A 229 15.99 -6.15 -5.77
CA PRO A 229 15.35 -4.87 -6.00
C PRO A 229 15.83 -3.91 -4.91
N VAL A 230 15.83 -2.61 -5.18
CA VAL A 230 15.96 -1.62 -4.10
C VAL A 230 14.69 -1.73 -3.25
N LEU A 231 14.65 -2.78 -2.44
CA LEU A 231 13.73 -2.92 -1.35
C LEU A 231 14.15 -1.82 -0.38
N ARG A 232 13.19 -1.26 0.35
CA ARG A 232 13.46 -0.41 1.50
C ARG A 232 14.16 -1.18 2.65
N THR A 233 14.81 -2.32 2.36
CA THR A 233 15.29 -3.32 3.30
C THR A 233 16.59 -2.98 3.98
N ASN A 234 17.26 -1.91 3.55
CA ASN A 234 18.40 -1.40 4.28
C ASN A 234 18.01 -0.83 5.67
N GLU A 235 16.71 -0.75 6.00
CA GLU A 235 16.22 -0.29 7.31
C GLU A 235 15.18 -1.23 7.99
N ILE A 236 14.80 -2.36 7.39
CA ILE A 236 13.85 -3.29 8.05
C ILE A 236 14.62 -4.17 9.04
N ARG A 237 14.52 -3.83 10.32
CA ARG A 237 15.07 -4.60 11.43
C ARG A 237 13.95 -5.42 12.07
N ILE A 238 13.95 -6.73 11.83
CA ILE A 238 12.92 -7.63 12.36
C ILE A 238 13.35 -8.09 13.76
N PRO A 239 12.59 -7.77 14.83
CA PRO A 239 12.89 -8.26 16.16
C PRO A 239 12.78 -9.80 16.25
N PRO A 240 13.43 -10.43 17.24
CA PRO A 240 14.26 -9.81 18.28
C PRO A 240 15.69 -9.51 17.83
N ASN A 241 16.16 -10.15 16.76
CA ASN A 241 17.57 -10.11 16.35
C ASN A 241 17.93 -8.90 15.47
N ASN A 242 16.94 -8.07 15.11
CA ASN A 242 17.09 -6.95 14.20
C ASN A 242 17.71 -7.36 12.85
N SER A 243 17.34 -8.57 12.39
CA SER A 243 17.85 -9.14 11.15
C SER A 243 17.46 -8.27 9.95
N GLU A 244 18.45 -7.98 9.10
CA GLU A 244 18.27 -7.19 7.88
C GLU A 244 18.00 -8.11 6.68
N ILE A 245 17.13 -7.65 5.78
CA ILE A 245 16.79 -8.39 4.56
C ILE A 245 17.82 -8.00 3.48
N ARG A 246 18.84 -8.85 3.34
CA ARG A 246 20.00 -8.63 2.43
C ARG A 246 20.08 -9.62 1.28
N MET A 247 19.27 -10.68 1.29
CA MET A 247 19.23 -11.69 0.24
C MET A 247 17.84 -12.27 0.08
N ILE A 248 17.57 -12.88 -1.08
CA ILE A 248 16.29 -13.53 -1.40
C ILE A 248 15.91 -14.59 -0.35
N ALA A 249 16.88 -15.33 0.19
CA ALA A 249 16.62 -16.31 1.25
C ALA A 249 15.97 -15.67 2.49
N HIS A 250 16.40 -14.47 2.91
CA HIS A 250 15.79 -13.77 4.04
C HIS A 250 14.35 -13.38 3.73
N ILE A 251 14.04 -13.02 2.47
CA ILE A 251 12.67 -12.73 2.03
C ILE A 251 11.83 -14.01 2.12
N ILE A 252 12.33 -15.11 1.57
CA ILE A 252 11.64 -16.41 1.61
C ILE A 252 11.34 -16.81 3.07
N GLU A 253 12.27 -16.58 4.00
CA GLU A 253 12.09 -16.90 5.43
C GLU A 253 10.92 -16.15 6.09
N ILE A 254 10.66 -14.91 5.67
CA ILE A 254 9.60 -14.08 6.27
C ILE A 254 8.25 -14.17 5.53
N MET A 255 8.23 -14.67 4.30
CA MET A 255 7.02 -14.76 3.51
C MET A 255 6.15 -15.96 3.94
N GLY A 256 4.89 -15.67 4.27
CA GLY A 256 3.86 -16.67 4.52
C GLY A 256 3.22 -17.18 3.24
N ILE A 257 2.86 -16.26 2.34
CA ILE A 257 2.37 -16.54 0.99
C ILE A 257 2.74 -15.38 0.06
N LEU A 258 3.09 -15.67 -1.19
CA LEU A 258 3.51 -14.65 -2.15
C LEU A 258 2.34 -14.13 -2.98
N LEU A 259 2.34 -12.83 -3.22
CA LEU A 259 1.47 -12.19 -4.18
C LEU A 259 1.93 -12.49 -5.60
N ARG A 260 1.01 -12.92 -6.47
CA ARG A 260 1.30 -13.22 -7.87
C ARG A 260 0.71 -12.16 -8.78
N PHE A 261 1.49 -11.73 -9.76
CA PHE A 261 1.10 -10.80 -10.82
C PHE A 261 1.42 -11.44 -12.18
N CYS A 262 0.70 -11.08 -13.25
CA CYS A 262 1.05 -11.49 -14.62
C CYS A 262 1.28 -10.29 -15.50
N ILE A 263 2.27 -10.43 -16.38
CA ILE A 263 2.44 -9.64 -17.59
C ILE A 263 1.86 -10.45 -18.75
N ASP A 264 0.99 -9.83 -19.54
CA ASP A 264 0.72 -10.30 -20.89
C ASP A 264 1.63 -9.49 -21.84
N LYS A 265 2.48 -10.15 -22.64
CA LYS A 265 3.26 -9.47 -23.69
C LYS A 265 2.33 -9.09 -24.84
N GLN A 266 1.44 -8.13 -24.64
CA GLN A 266 0.53 -7.65 -25.69
C GLN A 266 0.86 -6.23 -26.17
N SER A 267 2.06 -6.07 -26.75
CA SER A 267 2.39 -4.86 -27.52
C SER A 267 3.33 -5.14 -28.72
N GLY A 268 3.19 -6.27 -29.42
CA GLY A 268 3.98 -6.55 -30.63
C GLY A 268 3.28 -7.49 -31.62
N PRO A 269 3.45 -7.29 -32.95
CA PRO A 269 2.91 -8.17 -33.97
C PRO A 269 3.82 -9.41 -34.10
N GLY A 270 3.68 -10.36 -33.18
CA GLY A 270 4.43 -11.62 -33.17
C GLY A 270 3.51 -12.83 -32.97
N PRO A 271 3.93 -14.05 -33.33
CA PRO A 271 3.15 -15.26 -33.13
C PRO A 271 2.82 -15.46 -31.65
N ARG A 272 1.60 -15.96 -31.39
CA ARG A 272 1.08 -16.26 -30.05
C ARG A 272 1.79 -17.49 -29.48
N ASP A 273 2.95 -17.31 -28.86
CA ASP A 273 3.47 -18.30 -27.93
C ASP A 273 2.63 -18.22 -26.65
N GLY A 274 1.90 -19.30 -26.34
CA GLY A 274 0.98 -19.39 -25.21
C GLY A 274 1.56 -18.76 -23.95
N GLY A 275 0.94 -17.66 -23.51
CA GLY A 275 1.43 -16.71 -22.52
C GLY A 275 2.16 -17.36 -21.34
N LYS A 276 3.49 -17.29 -21.37
CA LYS A 276 4.30 -17.46 -20.17
C LYS A 276 4.15 -16.17 -19.37
N CYS A 277 3.44 -16.24 -18.25
CA CYS A 277 3.46 -15.18 -17.26
C CYS A 277 4.85 -15.11 -16.65
N PHE A 278 5.56 -14.05 -16.97
CA PHE A 278 6.76 -13.64 -16.26
C PHE A 278 6.36 -12.54 -15.26
N VAL A 279 6.93 -12.61 -14.06
CA VAL A 279 6.78 -11.55 -13.05
C VAL A 279 8.00 -10.66 -13.23
N GLU A 280 7.80 -9.48 -13.81
CA GLU A 280 8.87 -8.49 -14.02
C GLU A 280 8.41 -7.08 -13.63
N GLY A 281 7.46 -6.91 -12.70
CA GLY A 281 7.06 -5.58 -12.23
C GLY A 281 5.96 -5.57 -11.15
N VAL A 282 5.85 -4.43 -10.45
CA VAL A 282 4.75 -4.09 -9.54
C VAL A 282 4.04 -2.81 -10.02
N PRO A 283 2.80 -2.55 -9.57
CA PRO A 283 2.18 -1.26 -9.79
C PRO A 283 3.01 -0.13 -9.16
N LEU A 284 3.49 0.81 -9.98
CA LEU A 284 4.23 2.01 -9.55
C LEU A 284 3.54 3.29 -10.04
N LEU A 285 3.53 4.32 -9.21
CA LEU A 285 3.08 5.65 -9.57
C LEU A 285 4.30 6.52 -9.95
N GLU A 286 4.18 7.21 -11.08
CA GLU A 286 5.18 8.17 -11.57
C GLU A 286 4.51 9.53 -11.82
N VAL A 287 5.09 10.59 -11.26
CA VAL A 287 4.66 11.98 -11.52
C VAL A 287 5.63 12.63 -12.49
N PHE A 288 5.22 12.72 -13.76
CA PHE A 288 6.08 13.21 -14.84
C PHE A 288 6.28 14.73 -14.82
N SER A 289 5.25 15.48 -14.43
CA SER A 289 5.32 16.94 -14.36
C SER A 289 4.20 17.52 -13.52
N VAL A 290 4.47 18.69 -12.94
CA VAL A 290 3.46 19.55 -12.33
C VAL A 290 3.57 20.92 -12.99
N ARG A 291 2.58 21.26 -13.82
CA ARG A 291 2.49 22.54 -14.50
C ARG A 291 1.70 23.52 -13.63
N ILE A 292 2.26 24.68 -13.34
CA ILE A 292 1.55 25.75 -12.63
C ILE A 292 0.67 26.50 -13.64
N ASP A 293 -0.64 26.36 -13.54
CA ASP A 293 -1.58 26.94 -14.52
C ASP A 293 -1.81 28.44 -14.28
N ASN A 294 -1.81 28.86 -13.01
CA ASN A 294 -1.89 30.26 -12.58
C ASN A 294 -1.15 30.42 -11.25
N ILE A 295 -0.38 31.49 -11.10
CA ILE A 295 0.29 31.92 -9.88
C ILE A 295 -0.25 33.31 -9.59
N ASP A 296 -1.43 33.40 -8.96
CA ASP A 296 -2.17 34.62 -8.55
C ASP A 296 -2.33 35.81 -9.54
N GLY A 297 -1.96 35.62 -10.82
CA GLY A 297 -1.93 36.68 -11.82
C GLY A 297 -0.54 37.27 -12.06
N GLU A 298 0.49 36.77 -11.39
CA GLU A 298 1.89 37.13 -11.57
C GLU A 298 2.60 36.38 -12.72
N ASP A 299 3.61 37.02 -13.31
CA ASP A 299 4.47 36.43 -14.36
C ASP A 299 5.87 37.11 -14.42
N PRO A 300 6.92 36.52 -13.81
CA PRO A 300 6.92 35.29 -13.00
C PRO A 300 6.42 35.52 -11.57
N GLY A 301 6.05 34.45 -10.87
CA GLY A 301 5.85 34.42 -9.42
C GLY A 301 6.90 33.55 -8.70
N GLU A 302 6.90 33.57 -7.37
CA GLU A 302 7.87 32.96 -6.46
C GLU A 302 7.26 31.78 -5.68
N LEU A 303 7.18 30.62 -6.34
CA LEU A 303 6.54 29.42 -5.83
C LEU A 303 7.33 28.73 -4.71
N TYR A 304 6.67 28.43 -3.59
CA TYR A 304 7.20 27.54 -2.55
C TYR A 304 6.13 26.58 -2.02
N GLY A 305 6.54 25.65 -1.16
CA GLY A 305 5.66 24.64 -0.56
C GLY A 305 6.10 23.22 -0.88
N THR A 306 5.14 22.30 -0.88
CA THR A 306 5.40 20.87 -0.99
C THR A 306 4.44 20.17 -1.93
N ILE A 307 4.97 19.21 -2.67
CA ILE A 307 4.19 18.18 -3.34
C ILE A 307 4.68 16.86 -2.79
N ILE A 308 3.77 16.08 -2.20
CA ILE A 308 4.09 14.80 -1.59
C ILE A 308 3.26 13.69 -2.20
N ALA A 309 3.85 12.50 -2.34
CA ALA A 309 3.11 11.26 -2.57
C ALA A 309 3.00 10.49 -1.26
N ASP A 310 1.78 10.11 -0.88
CA ASP A 310 1.46 9.38 0.34
C ASP A 310 0.67 8.11 0.00
N ASP A 311 1.30 6.94 0.18
CA ASP A 311 0.71 5.62 -0.06
C ASP A 311 -0.08 5.07 1.16
N GLY A 312 -0.36 5.93 2.13
CA GLY A 312 -1.04 5.60 3.38
C GLY A 312 -0.15 4.95 4.42
N LEU A 313 1.06 4.60 4.02
CA LEU A 313 2.05 3.99 4.87
C LEU A 313 3.30 4.88 4.89
N ASN A 314 3.76 5.39 3.75
CA ASN A 314 4.91 6.27 3.58
C ASN A 314 4.56 7.57 2.86
N THR A 315 5.31 8.63 3.16
CA THR A 315 5.20 9.94 2.49
C THR A 315 6.55 10.31 1.87
N GLN A 316 6.55 10.68 0.58
CA GLN A 316 7.75 11.12 -0.15
C GLN A 316 7.55 12.51 -0.75
N HIS A 317 8.58 13.35 -0.69
CA HIS A 317 8.57 14.64 -1.38
C HIS A 317 8.89 14.46 -2.87
N ILE A 318 7.98 14.94 -3.72
CA ILE A 318 8.20 15.11 -5.16
C ILE A 318 8.74 16.53 -5.43
N TYR A 319 8.24 17.51 -4.68
CA TYR A 319 8.70 18.90 -4.67
C TYR A 319 8.75 19.40 -3.23
N ASN A 320 9.80 20.14 -2.89
CA ASN A 320 9.96 20.73 -1.57
C ASN A 320 10.80 22.01 -1.65
N ARG A 321 10.14 23.16 -1.51
CA ARG A 321 10.76 24.48 -1.43
C ARG A 321 10.27 25.21 -0.19
N THR A 322 11.18 25.87 0.50
CA THR A 322 10.84 26.70 1.65
C THR A 322 10.55 28.13 1.20
N ARG A 323 9.76 28.88 1.97
CA ARG A 323 9.51 30.31 1.73
C ARG A 323 10.79 31.16 1.60
N SER A 324 11.86 30.76 2.26
CA SER A 324 13.17 31.43 2.17
C SER A 324 13.92 31.16 0.88
N ARG A 325 13.58 30.08 0.16
CA ARG A 325 14.19 29.64 -1.09
C ARG A 325 13.10 29.21 -2.08
N PRO A 326 12.23 30.15 -2.51
CA PRO A 326 11.21 29.89 -3.51
C PRO A 326 11.86 29.59 -4.87
N GLU A 327 11.03 29.12 -5.78
CA GLU A 327 11.36 28.89 -7.17
C GLU A 327 10.59 29.86 -8.06
N THR A 328 11.32 30.65 -8.85
CA THR A 328 10.72 31.52 -9.85
C THR A 328 10.07 30.69 -10.96
N VAL A 329 8.74 30.77 -11.09
CA VAL A 329 7.95 30.04 -12.09
C VAL A 329 7.06 31.01 -12.85
N ARG A 330 6.89 30.77 -14.15
CA ARG A 330 5.92 31.49 -14.99
C ARG A 330 4.62 30.70 -15.11
N PRO A 331 3.47 31.35 -15.35
CA PRO A 331 2.24 30.65 -15.75
C PRO A 331 2.50 29.68 -16.91
N TYR A 332 1.91 28.49 -16.81
CA TYR A 332 2.11 27.33 -17.67
C TYR A 332 3.52 26.72 -17.65
N GLY A 333 4.41 27.20 -16.78
CA GLY A 333 5.71 26.59 -16.49
C GLY A 333 5.58 25.35 -15.60
N ASN A 334 6.60 24.49 -15.61
CA ASN A 334 6.67 23.33 -14.73
C ASN A 334 7.46 23.67 -13.47
N ALA A 335 6.97 23.22 -12.31
CA ALA A 335 7.76 23.21 -11.08
C ALA A 335 8.92 22.20 -11.21
N ALA A 336 10.10 22.56 -10.73
CA ALA A 336 11.27 21.70 -10.74
C ALA A 336 11.16 20.62 -9.67
N LEU A 337 10.59 19.47 -10.07
CA LEU A 337 10.47 18.31 -9.20
C LEU A 337 11.87 17.82 -8.78
N THR A 338 12.06 17.59 -7.49
CA THR A 338 13.33 17.19 -6.88
C THR A 338 13.31 15.76 -6.35
N GLY A 339 12.18 15.07 -6.50
CA GLY A 339 11.98 13.69 -6.13
C GLY A 339 10.93 13.01 -7.03
N PRO A 340 10.40 11.86 -6.61
CA PRO A 340 10.65 11.22 -5.32
C PRO A 340 12.08 10.65 -5.21
N GLY A 341 12.57 10.46 -3.99
CA GLY A 341 13.87 9.82 -3.76
C GLY A 341 13.87 8.32 -4.09
N GLU A 342 12.69 7.70 -4.13
CA GLU A 342 12.45 6.30 -4.45
C GLU A 342 11.17 6.16 -5.28
N ALA A 343 10.97 5.00 -5.92
CA ALA A 343 9.72 4.73 -6.63
C ALA A 343 8.51 4.74 -5.67
N ILE A 344 7.36 5.19 -6.16
CA ILE A 344 6.12 5.25 -5.38
C ILE A 344 5.32 3.97 -5.67
N LEU A 345 5.10 3.13 -4.65
CA LEU A 345 4.33 1.89 -4.80
C LEU A 345 2.84 2.22 -4.93
N ALA A 346 2.19 1.64 -5.94
CA ALA A 346 0.75 1.74 -6.16
C ALA A 346 0.06 0.38 -5.95
N THR A 347 0.59 -0.42 -5.02
CA THR A 347 0.03 -1.73 -4.63
C THR A 347 -1.18 -1.61 -3.71
N GLY A 348 -1.41 -0.42 -3.15
CA GLY A 348 -2.57 -0.03 -2.36
C GLY A 348 -3.05 1.36 -2.79
N SER A 349 -3.54 2.19 -1.87
CA SER A 349 -4.01 3.55 -2.19
C SER A 349 -2.90 4.58 -2.06
N VAL A 350 -2.82 5.52 -3.00
CA VAL A 350 -1.81 6.57 -3.07
C VAL A 350 -2.47 7.92 -3.32
N ASN A 351 -2.09 8.95 -2.56
CA ASN A 351 -2.47 10.33 -2.89
C ASN A 351 -1.25 11.16 -3.23
N ILE A 352 -1.42 12.08 -4.18
CA ILE A 352 -0.49 13.16 -4.47
C ILE A 352 -1.09 14.43 -3.86
N LYS A 353 -0.50 14.93 -2.77
CA LYS A 353 -0.96 16.14 -2.07
C LYS A 353 -0.09 17.33 -2.47
N LEU A 354 -0.74 18.43 -2.85
CA LEU A 354 -0.11 19.67 -3.27
C LEU A 354 -0.49 20.79 -2.28
N LEU A 355 0.52 21.36 -1.65
CA LEU A 355 0.43 22.56 -0.81
C LEU A 355 1.43 23.58 -1.35
N LEU A 356 0.97 24.46 -2.24
CA LEU A 356 1.81 25.40 -2.95
C LEU A 356 1.34 26.83 -2.70
N THR A 357 2.29 27.73 -2.55
CA THR A 357 2.06 29.13 -2.18
C THR A 357 3.01 30.02 -2.97
N ASP A 358 2.53 31.17 -3.40
CA ASP A 358 3.35 32.23 -3.98
C ASP A 358 3.85 33.15 -2.86
N LYS A 359 5.09 33.61 -3.00
CA LYS A 359 5.72 34.45 -1.99
C LYS A 359 5.69 35.91 -2.40
N ASP A 360 5.01 36.69 -1.56
CA ASP A 360 4.99 38.13 -1.65
C ASP A 360 6.03 38.86 -0.79
N ILE A 361 6.38 40.07 -1.24
CA ILE A 361 7.27 40.99 -0.49
C ILE A 361 6.48 41.91 0.43
N ILE A 362 5.35 42.45 -0.06
CA ILE A 362 4.61 43.55 0.59
C ILE A 362 3.21 43.08 1.05
N SER A 363 2.62 42.12 0.35
CA SER A 363 1.37 41.43 0.73
C SER A 363 1.66 40.12 1.49
N PRO A 364 0.62 39.53 2.11
CA PRO A 364 0.67 38.14 2.54
C PRO A 364 0.79 37.19 1.33
N ASP A 365 1.63 36.17 1.46
CA ASP A 365 1.78 35.06 0.52
C ASP A 365 0.43 34.43 0.11
N ASP A 366 0.28 34.14 -1.18
CA ASP A 366 -0.98 33.70 -1.77
C ASP A 366 -1.05 32.19 -2.01
N GLU A 367 -2.14 31.56 -1.55
CA GLU A 367 -2.36 30.13 -1.74
C GLU A 367 -2.65 29.80 -3.22
N ILE A 368 -1.70 29.13 -3.86
CA ILE A 368 -1.81 28.70 -5.25
C ILE A 368 -2.49 27.35 -5.37
N VAL A 369 -2.12 26.37 -4.54
CA VAL A 369 -2.75 25.04 -4.51
C VAL A 369 -2.87 24.54 -3.09
N ASN A 370 -4.06 24.05 -2.74
CA ASN A 370 -4.29 23.31 -1.51
C ASN A 370 -5.27 22.17 -1.80
N GLY A 371 -4.74 21.04 -2.23
CA GLY A 371 -5.57 19.91 -2.65
C GLY A 371 -4.79 18.61 -2.77
N GLU A 372 -5.51 17.55 -3.09
CA GLU A 372 -4.93 16.23 -3.30
C GLU A 372 -5.60 15.51 -4.48
N ILE A 373 -4.82 14.67 -5.14
CA ILE A 373 -5.26 13.68 -6.12
C ILE A 373 -5.20 12.32 -5.42
N SER A 374 -6.26 11.53 -5.50
CA SER A 374 -6.32 10.19 -4.93
C SER A 374 -6.37 9.13 -6.03
N TRP A 375 -5.50 8.14 -5.90
CA TRP A 375 -5.54 6.92 -6.68
C TRP A 375 -5.69 5.74 -5.72
N ASP A 376 -6.69 4.90 -5.91
CA ASP A 376 -7.03 3.88 -4.93
C ASP A 376 -7.09 2.50 -5.59
N TYR A 377 -6.35 1.50 -5.11
CA TYR A 377 -6.41 0.15 -5.68
C TYR A 377 -7.84 -0.45 -5.67
N TYR A 378 -8.68 -0.12 -4.68
CA TYR A 378 -10.06 -0.58 -4.58
C TYR A 378 -10.98 0.01 -5.67
N THR A 379 -10.47 0.97 -6.46
CA THR A 379 -11.15 1.48 -7.64
C THR A 379 -11.09 0.49 -8.80
N ASN A 380 -12.26 0.05 -9.26
CA ASN A 380 -12.38 -0.86 -10.41
C ASN A 380 -12.30 -0.18 -11.79
N THR A 381 -12.37 1.16 -11.86
CA THR A 381 -12.20 1.94 -13.11
C THR A 381 -10.78 2.49 -13.28
N ASN A 382 -9.83 2.00 -12.50
CA ASN A 382 -8.47 2.51 -12.51
C ASN A 382 -7.87 2.41 -13.91
N LYS A 383 -7.34 3.55 -14.38
CA LYS A 383 -6.59 3.60 -15.63
C LYS A 383 -5.14 3.36 -15.30
N TYR A 384 -4.63 2.24 -15.80
CA TYR A 384 -3.21 1.94 -15.75
C TYR A 384 -2.57 2.22 -17.11
N ASP A 385 -1.25 2.39 -17.12
CA ASP A 385 -0.41 2.44 -18.32
C ASP A 385 -0.81 3.57 -19.29
N LYS A 386 -1.38 4.65 -18.73
CA LYS A 386 -1.83 5.83 -19.46
C LYS A 386 -1.48 7.08 -18.68
N LEU A 387 -1.09 8.12 -19.40
CA LEU A 387 -0.93 9.44 -18.83
C LEU A 387 -2.29 9.97 -18.37
N ILE A 388 -2.36 10.37 -17.11
CA ILE A 388 -3.50 11.01 -16.47
C ILE A 388 -3.09 12.46 -16.17
N SER A 389 -3.96 13.40 -16.54
CA SER A 389 -3.76 14.83 -16.28
C SER A 389 -4.89 15.32 -15.39
N GLU A 390 -4.57 15.72 -14.17
CA GLU A 390 -5.55 16.21 -13.19
C GLU A 390 -5.22 17.62 -12.73
N LYS A 391 -6.26 18.45 -12.65
CA LYS A 391 -6.15 19.83 -12.19
C LYS A 391 -6.45 19.90 -10.69
N VAL A 392 -5.61 20.60 -9.97
CA VAL A 392 -5.75 20.87 -8.54
C VAL A 392 -5.70 22.39 -8.35
N GLY A 393 -6.79 22.98 -7.86
CA GLY A 393 -6.90 24.41 -7.63
C GLY A 393 -6.57 24.83 -6.20
N GLY A 394 -6.28 26.11 -6.02
CA GLY A 394 -6.26 26.79 -4.73
C GLY A 394 -7.04 28.10 -4.81
N LYS A 395 -6.94 28.94 -3.77
CA LYS A 395 -7.68 30.20 -3.70
C LYS A 395 -7.31 31.19 -4.82
N TYR A 396 -6.03 31.27 -5.18
CA TYR A 396 -5.53 32.25 -6.14
C TYR A 396 -4.82 31.62 -7.35
N GLY A 397 -4.70 30.30 -7.38
CA GLY A 397 -3.99 29.62 -8.46
C GLY A 397 -4.47 28.22 -8.74
N GLY A 398 -3.65 27.48 -9.47
CA GLY A 398 -3.90 26.08 -9.75
C GLY A 398 -2.72 25.42 -10.44
N ALA A 399 -2.67 24.10 -10.38
CA ALA A 399 -1.69 23.28 -11.07
C ALA A 399 -2.35 22.11 -11.79
N THR A 400 -1.75 21.69 -12.90
CA THR A 400 -2.06 20.44 -13.58
C THR A 400 -0.94 19.43 -13.29
N VAL A 401 -1.30 18.31 -12.67
CA VAL A 401 -0.40 17.19 -12.40
C VAL A 401 -0.55 16.16 -13.52
N ASN A 402 0.56 15.80 -14.16
CA ASN A 402 0.61 14.72 -15.14
C ASN A 402 1.32 13.52 -14.51
N TYR A 403 0.60 12.43 -14.35
CA TYR A 403 1.09 11.22 -13.71
C TYR A 403 0.57 9.96 -14.40
N ALA A 404 1.15 8.81 -14.09
CA ALA A 404 0.57 7.52 -14.47
C ALA A 404 0.78 6.51 -13.33
N VAL A 405 -0.17 5.58 -13.22
CA VAL A 405 0.09 4.33 -12.50
C VAL A 405 0.39 3.26 -13.53
N LEU A 406 1.65 2.86 -13.56
CA LEU A 406 2.15 1.78 -14.41
C LEU A 406 1.75 0.48 -13.73
N ARG A 407 0.99 -0.38 -14.41
CA ARG A 407 0.49 -1.65 -13.85
C ARG A 407 1.62 -2.60 -13.49
N ASN A 408 2.69 -2.51 -14.27
CA ASN A 408 3.81 -3.41 -14.22
C ASN A 408 5.09 -2.63 -14.53
N ALA A 409 5.72 -2.09 -13.48
CA ALA A 409 6.93 -1.32 -13.59
C ALA A 409 8.00 -1.81 -12.62
N VAL A 410 9.25 -1.61 -13.03
CA VAL A 410 10.44 -1.86 -12.22
C VAL A 410 11.10 -0.52 -11.94
N ALA A 411 11.54 -0.33 -10.70
CA ALA A 411 12.36 0.80 -10.33
C ALA A 411 13.84 0.44 -10.52
N ALA A 412 14.58 1.27 -11.25
CA ALA A 412 16.03 1.16 -11.38
C ALA A 412 16.71 2.40 -10.79
N ARG A 413 17.80 2.22 -10.03
CA ARG A 413 18.62 3.32 -9.52
C ARG A 413 19.85 3.47 -10.40
N ILE A 414 19.99 4.62 -11.05
CA ILE A 414 21.13 4.94 -11.90
C ILE A 414 22.07 5.87 -11.12
N THR A 415 23.31 5.42 -10.91
CA THR A 415 24.39 6.26 -10.34
C THR A 415 25.25 6.79 -11.48
N ILE A 416 25.30 8.11 -11.65
CA ILE A 416 26.15 8.76 -12.66
C ILE A 416 27.41 9.27 -11.97
N ASN A 417 28.56 8.70 -12.33
CA ASN A 417 29.86 9.21 -11.94
C ASN A 417 30.41 10.08 -13.08
N LEU A 418 30.58 11.38 -12.82
CA LEU A 418 31.22 12.29 -13.75
C LEU A 418 32.74 12.21 -13.54
N GLU A 419 33.45 11.56 -14.47
CA GLU A 419 34.90 11.62 -14.51
C GLU A 419 35.34 12.87 -15.28
N GLU A 420 36.03 13.79 -14.58
CA GLU A 420 36.73 14.89 -15.24
C GLU A 420 37.88 14.32 -16.09
N LYS A 421 37.70 14.32 -17.41
CA LYS A 421 38.83 14.15 -18.32
C LYS A 421 39.78 15.32 -18.13
N GLN A 422 40.98 15.04 -17.62
CA GLN A 422 42.11 15.96 -17.75
C GLN A 422 42.28 16.30 -19.24
N ALA A 423 42.12 17.58 -19.57
CA ALA A 423 42.25 18.09 -20.91
C ALA A 423 43.71 17.90 -21.39
N SER A 424 43.93 16.88 -22.23
CA SER A 424 45.05 16.88 -23.16
C SER A 424 44.58 17.58 -24.43
N ALA A 425 45.27 18.67 -24.78
CA ALA A 425 45.02 19.47 -25.96
C ALA A 425 45.11 18.63 -27.24
N ASN A 426 43.99 18.41 -27.93
CA ASN A 426 43.84 18.64 -29.37
C ASN A 426 42.44 18.21 -29.87
N GLN A 427 41.60 19.22 -30.09
CA GLN A 427 40.65 19.41 -31.20
C GLN A 427 40.12 18.17 -31.95
N LYS A 428 38.84 17.83 -31.72
CA LYS A 428 37.76 17.89 -32.74
C LYS A 428 36.40 17.65 -32.08
N MET A 429 35.56 18.69 -32.08
CA MET A 429 34.13 18.56 -31.83
C MET A 429 33.50 17.68 -32.93
N SER A 430 32.83 16.62 -32.51
CA SER A 430 31.76 15.96 -33.27
C SER A 430 30.68 15.60 -32.26
N THR A 431 29.72 16.48 -32.07
CA THR A 431 28.48 16.21 -31.35
C THR A 431 27.65 15.21 -32.15
N CYS A 432 27.44 14.02 -31.60
CA CYS A 432 26.36 13.14 -32.02
C CYS A 432 25.49 12.86 -30.80
N MET A 433 24.34 13.52 -30.74
CA MET A 433 23.31 13.30 -29.73
C MET A 433 22.25 12.41 -30.35
N SER A 434 22.28 11.11 -30.02
CA SER A 434 21.11 10.23 -30.19
C SER A 434 21.30 8.97 -29.38
N CYS A 435 20.40 8.73 -28.42
CA CYS A 435 19.87 7.40 -28.12
C CYS A 435 18.51 7.58 -27.44
N LEU A 436 17.49 7.73 -28.29
CA LEU A 436 16.14 7.22 -28.02
C LEU A 436 16.26 5.71 -27.86
N GLY A 437 16.21 5.23 -26.62
CA GLY A 437 16.06 3.81 -26.32
C GLY A 437 14.60 3.49 -26.11
N ARG A 438 13.87 3.21 -27.20
CA ARG A 438 12.71 2.34 -27.14
C ARG A 438 13.19 0.94 -26.72
N THR A 439 12.58 0.38 -25.70
CA THR A 439 12.33 -1.06 -25.59
C THR A 439 10.95 -1.26 -25.00
#